data_AF-A0A438CM18-F1
#
_entry.id   AF-A0A438CM18-F1
#
_cell.length_a   1.000
_cell.length_b   1.000
_cell.length_c   1.000
_cell.angle_alpha   90.00
_cell.angle_beta   90.00
_cell.angle_gamma   90.00
#
_symmetry.space_group_name_H-M   'P 1'
#
loop_
_entity.id
_entity.type
_entity.pdbx_description
1 polymer ?
#
loop_
_entity_poly.entity_id
_entity_poly.type
_entity_poly.pdbx_seq_one_letter_code
_entity_poly.pdbx_strand_id
1 'polypeptide(L)'
;MYALLLLMLLQRFMSTKRTNWKGSIGRRDDRVSLASETANLPTFHDSIELQKQKFVDKGLNDQDLVALVGDHTIGTSACQFFSDKLYNFNTTMGNGVEPFIDPAFLPQL
;
A
#
# COMPACT_ATOMS: atom_id res chain seq x y z
N MET A 1 -13.16 14.86 11.15
CA MET A 1 -12.39 13.62 11.37
C MET A 1 -11.35 13.33 10.28
N TYR A 2 -11.50 13.74 9.02
CA TYR A 2 -10.50 13.49 7.96
C TYR A 2 -9.36 14.54 7.89
N ALA A 3 -9.62 15.80 8.24
CA ALA A 3 -8.58 16.83 8.27
C ALA A 3 -7.45 16.51 9.28
N LEU A 4 -7.82 15.92 10.42
CA LEU A 4 -6.87 15.39 11.41
C LEU A 4 -6.08 14.20 10.85
N LEU A 5 -6.70 13.32 10.06
CA LEU A 5 -6.03 12.14 9.48
C LEU A 5 -4.89 12.55 8.54
N LEU A 6 -5.11 13.55 7.68
CA LEU A 6 -4.07 14.06 6.78
C LEU A 6 -2.91 14.67 7.56
N LEU A 7 -3.20 15.44 8.62
CA LEU A 7 -2.18 16.00 9.51
C LEU A 7 -1.41 14.91 10.27
N MET A 8 -2.08 13.86 10.74
CA MET A 8 -1.43 12.75 11.44
C MET A 8 -0.50 11.94 10.52
N LEU A 9 -0.93 11.67 9.28
CA LEU A 9 -0.09 11.00 8.28
C LEU A 9 1.15 11.84 7.95
N LEU A 10 0.96 13.14 7.72
CA LEU A 10 2.07 14.07 7.49
C LEU A 10 3.00 14.14 8.70
N GLN A 11 2.49 14.27 9.92
CA GLN A 11 3.31 14.34 11.14
C GLN A 11 4.17 13.08 11.32
N ARG A 12 3.64 11.89 11.02
CA ARG A 12 4.39 10.64 11.13
C ARG A 12 5.54 10.57 10.13
N PHE A 13 5.35 11.06 8.91
CA PHE A 13 6.39 11.14 7.88
C PHE A 13 7.43 12.25 8.17
N MET A 14 6.96 13.40 8.67
CA MET A 14 7.80 14.55 9.02
C MET A 14 8.66 14.29 10.25
N SER A 15 8.20 13.43 11.16
CA SER A 15 8.99 12.96 12.31
C SER A 15 10.11 12.00 11.89
N THR A 16 9.97 11.29 10.76
CA THR A 16 10.98 10.36 10.26
C THR A 16 11.92 11.01 9.24
N LYS A 17 11.52 12.08 8.55
CA LYS A 17 12.41 12.92 7.72
C LYS A 17 12.05 14.42 7.79
N ARG A 18 13.06 15.26 8.04
CA ARG A 18 12.97 16.71 8.20
C ARG A 18 12.78 17.44 6.85
N THR A 19 11.61 17.33 6.24
CA THR A 19 11.18 18.18 5.12
C THR A 19 10.17 19.21 5.66
N ASN A 20 10.18 20.46 5.20
CA ASN A 20 9.19 21.46 5.63
C ASN A 20 8.09 21.56 4.56
N TRP A 21 7.12 20.64 4.58
CA TRP A 21 6.00 20.69 3.65
C TRP A 21 4.85 21.55 4.22
N LYS A 22 4.46 22.61 3.50
CA LYS A 22 3.26 23.39 3.81
C LYS A 22 2.06 22.76 3.10
N GLY A 23 1.23 22.06 3.85
CA GLY A 23 0.03 21.42 3.30
C GLY A 23 -1.11 22.37 3.02
N SER A 24 -1.99 21.98 2.09
CA SER A 24 -3.26 22.66 1.87
C SER A 24 -4.21 22.36 3.03
N ILE A 25 -4.61 23.42 3.75
CA ILE A 25 -5.63 23.34 4.81
C ILE A 25 -7.02 23.62 4.23
N GLY A 26 -8.08 23.10 4.88
CA GLY A 26 -9.47 23.41 4.51
C GLY A 26 -10.31 22.25 3.94
N ARG A 27 -9.85 20.99 4.02
CA ARG A 27 -10.71 19.83 3.71
C ARG A 27 -11.87 19.74 4.70
N ARG A 28 -13.08 19.51 4.20
CA ARG A 28 -14.30 19.29 4.99
C ARG A 28 -14.57 17.80 5.15
N ASP A 29 -15.22 17.43 6.25
CA ASP A 29 -15.62 16.05 6.49
C ASP A 29 -16.85 15.68 5.67
N ASP A 30 -16.82 14.51 5.06
CA ASP A 30 -18.00 13.94 4.42
C ASP A 30 -18.98 13.41 5.49
N ARG A 31 -20.27 13.35 5.13
CA ARG A 31 -21.36 12.90 6.01
C ARG A 31 -21.77 11.45 5.77
N VAL A 32 -21.24 10.84 4.72
CA VAL A 32 -21.59 9.49 4.27
C VAL A 32 -20.32 8.65 4.21
N SER A 33 -20.43 7.37 4.60
CA SER A 33 -19.34 6.39 4.53
C SER A 33 -19.95 5.04 4.14
N LEU A 34 -19.63 4.54 2.95
CA LEU A 34 -20.18 3.29 2.44
C LEU A 34 -19.07 2.25 2.23
N ALA A 35 -19.25 1.05 2.75
CA ALA A 35 -18.28 -0.04 2.56
C ALA A 35 -18.09 -0.38 1.06
N SER A 36 -19.11 -0.19 0.23
CA SER A 36 -19.02 -0.40 -1.22
C SER A 36 -17.99 0.51 -1.90
N GLU A 37 -17.65 1.66 -1.31
CA GLU A 37 -16.66 2.60 -1.88
C GLU A 37 -15.22 2.09 -1.74
N THR A 38 -14.98 1.05 -0.93
CA THR A 38 -13.64 0.45 -0.78
C THR A 38 -13.32 -0.60 -1.85
N ALA A 39 -14.26 -0.91 -2.74
CA ALA A 39 -14.09 -1.94 -3.77
C ALA A 39 -12.90 -1.67 -4.72
N ASN A 40 -12.54 -0.40 -4.92
CA ASN A 40 -11.46 0.02 -5.81
C ASN A 40 -10.13 0.29 -5.09
N LEU A 41 -9.99 -0.08 -3.82
CA LEU A 41 -8.69 0.00 -3.16
C LEU A 41 -7.70 -0.98 -3.82
N PRO A 42 -6.41 -0.60 -3.95
CA PRO A 42 -5.37 -1.53 -4.36
C PRO A 42 -5.30 -2.71 -3.39
N THR A 43 -5.17 -3.92 -3.92
CA THR A 43 -5.00 -5.16 -3.15
C THR A 43 -3.60 -5.72 -3.35
N PHE A 44 -3.15 -6.54 -2.40
CA PHE A 44 -1.84 -7.19 -2.42
C PHE A 44 -1.69 -8.24 -3.54
N HIS A 45 -2.79 -8.66 -4.17
CA HIS A 45 -2.81 -9.56 -5.32
C HIS A 45 -2.94 -8.83 -6.66
N ASP A 46 -3.14 -7.51 -6.66
CA ASP A 46 -3.29 -6.75 -7.91
C ASP A 46 -2.00 -6.84 -8.74
N SER A 47 -2.14 -7.07 -10.05
CA SER A 47 -1.02 -6.90 -10.97
C SER A 47 -0.57 -5.44 -11.03
N ILE A 48 0.68 -5.20 -11.43
CA ILE A 48 1.21 -3.84 -11.60
C ILE A 48 0.33 -3.01 -12.54
N GLU A 49 -0.17 -3.58 -13.63
CA GLU A 49 -1.05 -2.87 -14.57
C GLU A 49 -2.38 -2.45 -13.92
N LEU A 50 -2.96 -3.32 -13.08
CA LEU A 50 -4.18 -2.97 -12.34
C LEU A 50 -3.92 -1.90 -11.28
N GLN A 51 -2.77 -1.96 -10.59
CA GLN A 51 -2.38 -0.91 -9.65
C GLN A 51 -2.21 0.44 -10.34
N LYS A 52 -1.54 0.48 -11.50
CA LYS A 52 -1.42 1.70 -12.33
C LYS A 52 -2.78 2.26 -12.70
N GLN A 53 -3.69 1.41 -13.20
CA GLN A 53 -5.04 1.84 -13.56
C GLN A 53 -5.79 2.43 -12.35
N LYS A 54 -5.76 1.77 -11.19
CA LYS A 54 -6.41 2.26 -9.96
C LYS A 54 -5.85 3.61 -9.51
N PHE A 55 -4.57 3.88 -9.73
CA PHE A 55 -3.95 5.18 -9.44
C PHE A 55 -4.39 6.26 -10.43
N VAL A 56 -4.44 5.94 -11.73
CA VAL A 56 -4.96 6.83 -12.78
C VAL A 56 -6.42 7.21 -12.49
N ASP A 57 -7.24 6.28 -12.01
CA ASP A 57 -8.63 6.53 -11.61
C ASP A 57 -8.75 7.52 -10.43
N LYS A 58 -7.66 7.77 -9.70
CA LYS A 58 -7.54 8.78 -8.64
C LYS A 58 -6.79 10.04 -9.07
N GLY A 59 -6.43 10.15 -10.36
CA GLY A 59 -5.67 11.28 -10.90
C GLY A 59 -4.18 11.24 -10.54
N LEU A 60 -3.66 10.07 -10.16
CA LEU A 60 -2.25 9.82 -9.87
C LEU A 60 -1.58 9.10 -11.04
N ASN A 61 -0.27 9.25 -11.17
CA ASN A 61 0.52 8.62 -12.24
C ASN A 61 1.47 7.51 -11.72
N ASP A 62 2.22 6.88 -12.61
CA ASP A 62 3.18 5.82 -12.27
C ASP A 62 4.26 6.25 -11.27
N GLN A 63 4.70 7.51 -11.32
CA GLN A 63 5.66 8.06 -10.36
C GLN A 63 5.03 8.21 -8.97
N ASP A 64 3.76 8.59 -8.89
CA ASP A 64 3.03 8.66 -7.62
C ASP A 64 2.84 7.27 -7.02
N LEU A 65 2.57 6.25 -7.86
CA LEU A 65 2.52 4.85 -7.44
C LEU A 65 3.84 4.43 -6.79
N VAL A 66 4.96 4.61 -7.48
CA VAL A 66 6.29 4.23 -6.95
C VAL A 66 6.64 5.02 -5.68
N ALA A 67 6.29 6.30 -5.62
CA ALA A 67 6.54 7.12 -4.43
C ALA A 67 5.72 6.65 -3.22
N LEU A 68 4.43 6.34 -3.42
CA LEU A 68 3.50 5.98 -2.35
C LEU A 68 3.68 4.54 -1.85
N VAL A 69 4.09 3.58 -2.70
CA VAL A 69 4.46 2.24 -2.20
C VAL A 69 5.70 2.27 -1.30
N GLY A 70 6.48 3.35 -1.34
CA GLY A 70 7.57 3.61 -0.40
C GLY A 70 7.13 3.64 1.07
N ASP A 71 5.85 3.88 1.35
CA ASP A 71 5.31 3.84 2.72
C ASP A 71 5.41 2.43 3.35
N HIS A 72 5.58 1.37 2.56
CA HIS A 72 5.88 0.02 3.07
C HIS A 72 7.26 -0.10 3.74
N THR A 73 8.10 0.94 3.70
CA THR A 73 9.37 0.99 4.46
C THR A 73 9.14 0.98 5.98
N ILE A 74 7.94 1.36 6.44
CA ILE A 74 7.58 1.41 7.86
C ILE A 74 6.26 0.70 8.12
N GLY A 75 6.17 -0.04 9.22
CA GLY A 75 4.96 -0.75 9.65
C GLY A 75 5.09 -2.27 9.61
N THR A 76 3.95 -2.95 9.62
CA THR A 76 3.85 -4.42 9.68
C THR A 76 2.68 -4.87 8.81
N SER A 77 2.76 -6.06 8.22
CA SER A 77 1.64 -6.73 7.55
C SER A 77 1.26 -8.02 8.29
N ALA A 78 -0.02 -8.39 8.23
CA ALA A 78 -0.46 -9.69 8.74
C ALA A 78 -0.10 -10.80 7.74
N CYS A 79 0.23 -11.99 8.24
CA CYS A 79 0.66 -13.14 7.43
C CYS A 79 -0.33 -13.50 6.31
N GLN A 80 -1.64 -13.32 6.54
CA GLN A 80 -2.69 -13.61 5.56
C GLN A 80 -2.50 -12.87 4.23
N PHE A 81 -1.77 -11.75 4.21
CA PHE A 81 -1.57 -10.92 3.01
C PHE A 81 -0.37 -11.35 2.15
N PHE A 82 0.38 -12.37 2.53
CA PHE A 82 1.51 -12.87 1.75
C PHE A 82 1.75 -14.38 1.87
N SER A 83 1.01 -15.08 2.74
CA SER A 83 1.17 -16.53 2.97
C SER A 83 0.96 -17.39 1.71
N ASP A 84 0.16 -16.93 0.75
CA ASP A 84 -0.01 -17.61 -0.54
C ASP A 84 1.31 -17.65 -1.32
N LYS A 85 2.13 -16.60 -1.24
CA LYS A 85 3.45 -16.52 -1.86
C LYS A 85 4.46 -17.47 -1.20
N LEU A 86 4.19 -17.92 0.02
CA LEU A 86 5.07 -18.82 0.77
C LEU A 86 4.70 -20.30 0.62
N TYR A 87 3.41 -20.62 0.47
CA TYR A 87 2.95 -22.01 0.54
C TYR A 87 2.18 -22.47 -0.71
N ASN A 88 1.58 -21.55 -1.45
CA ASN A 88 0.64 -21.85 -2.53
C ASN A 88 0.96 -21.10 -3.83
N PHE A 89 2.21 -20.64 -3.99
CA PHE A 89 2.62 -19.89 -5.17
C PHE A 89 2.73 -20.84 -6.35
N ASN A 90 1.79 -20.71 -7.29
CA ASN A 90 1.75 -21.43 -8.57
C ASN A 90 2.26 -22.88 -8.47
N THR A 91 1.40 -23.75 -7.92
CA THR A 91 1.71 -25.15 -7.57
C THR A 91 2.12 -26.03 -8.76
N THR A 92 2.11 -25.49 -9.98
CA THR A 92 2.55 -26.19 -11.20
C THR A 92 4.06 -25.99 -11.49
N MET A 93 4.74 -25.05 -10.81
CA MET A 93 6.09 -24.60 -11.19
C MET A 93 7.21 -24.82 -10.14
N GLY A 94 6.97 -25.51 -9.02
CA GLY A 94 8.02 -25.73 -8.02
C GLY A 94 7.54 -26.21 -6.65
N ASN A 95 8.26 -25.80 -5.60
CA ASN A 95 7.99 -26.13 -4.19
C ASN A 95 6.83 -25.33 -3.55
N GLY A 96 6.05 -24.59 -4.35
CA GLY A 96 4.94 -23.75 -3.87
C GLY A 96 5.36 -22.40 -3.28
N VAL A 97 6.64 -22.02 -3.39
CA VAL A 97 7.18 -20.72 -2.93
C VAL A 97 7.42 -19.80 -4.13
N GLU A 98 7.14 -18.50 -3.98
CA GLU A 98 7.42 -17.49 -5.01
C GLU A 98 8.92 -17.38 -5.29
N PRO A 99 9.37 -17.57 -6.56
CA PRO A 99 10.79 -17.66 -6.89
C PRO A 99 11.55 -16.33 -6.74
N PHE A 100 10.84 -15.22 -6.55
CA PHE A 100 11.43 -13.89 -6.33
C PHE A 100 11.65 -13.54 -4.85
N ILE A 101 11.22 -14.40 -3.93
CA ILE A 101 11.54 -14.25 -2.51
C ILE A 101 12.92 -14.84 -2.26
N ASP A 102 13.82 -14.04 -1.65
CA ASP A 102 15.14 -14.51 -1.26
C ASP A 102 15.01 -15.74 -0.31
N PRO A 103 15.55 -16.92 -0.67
CA PRO A 103 15.49 -18.09 0.18
C PRO A 103 16.09 -17.90 1.58
N ALA A 104 17.07 -17.00 1.72
CA ALA A 104 17.68 -16.67 3.01
C ALA A 104 16.75 -15.86 3.92
N PHE A 105 15.71 -15.24 3.36
CA PHE A 105 14.72 -14.47 4.10
C PHE A 105 13.54 -15.32 4.58
N LEU A 106 13.27 -16.47 3.96
CA LEU A 106 12.14 -17.35 4.32
C LEU A 106 12.11 -17.74 5.82
N PRO A 107 13.22 -18.04 6.51
CA PRO A 107 13.19 -18.36 7.94
C PRO A 107 12.82 -17.18 8.86
N GLN A 108 12.74 -15.97 8.32
CA GLN A 108 12.40 -14.74 9.07
C GLN A 108 10.90 -14.38 8.94
N LEU A 109 10.13 -15.10 8.11
CA LEU A 109 8.74 -14.83 7.78
C LEU A 109 7.74 -15.74 8.51
#